data_AF-E2SPC9-F1
#
_entry.id   AF-E2SPC9-F1
#
_cell.length_a   1.000
_cell.length_b   1.000
_cell.length_c   1.000
_cell.angle_alpha   90.00
_cell.angle_beta   90.00
_cell.angle_gamma   90.00
#
_symmetry.space_group_name_H-M   'P 1'
#
loop_
_entity.id
_entity.type
_entity.pdbx_description
1 polymer ?
#
loop_
_entity_poly.entity_id
_entity_poly.type
_entity_poly.pdbx_seq_one_letter_code
_entity_poly.pdbx_strand_id
1 'polypeptide(L)'
;MYVDKLANTSRREPESFWANTSGNDIIYRYIKEANPKMRDEFDILAAGGMIEKAVKDDITYREMDQINNVYSFLLYTGYLKAIRCLDEDKRIYQLMIPNKEIKRVFLSIFSEWFDEQVEHSGNSFVEALMKEDLIQAADILNNILFQSISYFDYDEKFYHGLLIGMLSEYQTVSNGEAGLGRFDIAILPLSRMSRGVVLELKVAKQEEDLQKLSEEACRQIRDMKYIEGLQKKGYEDILGYGIAFYKKSCIITAL
;
A
#
# COMPACT_ATOMS: atom_id res chain seq x y z
N MET A 1 38.43 -3.96 -5.35
CA MET A 1 37.12 -4.11 -4.68
C MET A 1 36.10 -4.95 -5.48
N TYR A 2 35.82 -4.66 -6.77
CA TYR A 2 34.91 -5.48 -7.62
C TYR A 2 35.56 -6.81 -8.08
N VAL A 3 36.78 -6.74 -8.58
CA VAL A 3 37.54 -7.92 -9.03
C VAL A 3 37.82 -8.88 -7.87
N ASP A 4 38.09 -8.33 -6.68
CA ASP A 4 38.39 -9.12 -5.48
C ASP A 4 37.17 -9.87 -4.92
N LYS A 5 35.96 -9.32 -5.11
CA LYS A 5 34.70 -9.95 -4.66
C LYS A 5 34.28 -11.10 -5.59
N LEU A 6 34.35 -10.90 -6.91
CA LEU A 6 34.07 -11.95 -7.90
C LEU A 6 35.06 -13.11 -7.85
N ALA A 7 36.30 -12.86 -7.42
CA ALA A 7 37.33 -13.88 -7.27
C ALA A 7 37.11 -14.80 -6.04
N ASN A 8 36.34 -14.36 -5.04
CA ASN A 8 36.26 -15.02 -3.72
C ASN A 8 34.85 -15.51 -3.33
N THR A 9 33.86 -15.47 -4.22
CA THR A 9 32.51 -15.99 -3.93
C THR A 9 32.11 -17.10 -4.91
N SER A 10 31.49 -18.16 -4.38
CA SER A 10 30.95 -19.28 -5.18
C SER A 10 29.68 -18.90 -5.96
N ARG A 11 29.14 -17.70 -5.73
CA ARG A 11 27.90 -17.17 -6.33
C ARG A 11 28.26 -16.18 -7.44
N ARG A 12 28.16 -16.61 -8.69
CA ARG A 12 28.40 -15.80 -9.91
C ARG A 12 27.14 -15.08 -10.38
N GLU A 13 26.38 -14.50 -9.46
CA GLU A 13 25.19 -13.71 -9.80
C GLU A 13 25.52 -12.21 -9.64
N PRO A 14 25.13 -11.34 -10.60
CA PRO A 14 25.32 -9.90 -10.45
C PRO A 14 24.57 -9.37 -9.21
N GLU A 15 25.26 -8.65 -8.34
CA GLU A 15 24.66 -7.93 -7.20
C GLU A 15 24.01 -6.61 -7.69
N SER A 16 23.01 -6.10 -6.95
CA SER A 16 22.45 -4.76 -7.23
C SER A 16 23.36 -3.68 -6.66
N PHE A 17 23.83 -2.77 -7.51
CA PHE A 17 24.73 -1.69 -7.15
C PHE A 17 24.01 -0.36 -6.89
N TRP A 18 22.77 -0.22 -7.38
CA TRP A 18 21.93 0.97 -7.14
C TRP A 18 21.20 0.96 -5.78
N ALA A 19 21.07 -0.22 -5.15
CA ALA A 19 20.29 -0.40 -3.93
C ALA A 19 20.76 0.44 -2.72
N ASN A 20 21.97 1.03 -2.74
CA ASN A 20 22.57 1.74 -1.61
C ASN A 20 23.29 3.05 -1.99
N THR A 21 22.74 3.83 -2.93
CA THR A 21 23.33 5.12 -3.34
C THR A 21 22.51 6.32 -2.82
N SER A 22 23.16 7.46 -2.62
CA SER A 22 22.53 8.73 -2.20
C SER A 22 21.46 9.26 -3.16
N GLY A 23 21.29 8.63 -4.33
CA GLY A 23 20.20 8.91 -5.25
C GLY A 23 18.87 8.27 -4.85
N ASN A 24 18.81 7.41 -3.83
CA ASN A 24 17.56 6.79 -3.37
C ASN A 24 16.68 7.80 -2.60
N ASP A 25 17.30 8.74 -1.88
CA ASP A 25 16.60 9.74 -1.07
C ASP A 25 15.67 10.63 -1.91
N ILE A 26 16.05 10.92 -3.15
CA ILE A 26 15.23 11.73 -4.05
C ILE A 26 14.05 10.94 -4.66
N ILE A 27 14.19 9.62 -4.84
CA ILE A 27 13.08 8.76 -5.23
C ILE A 27 12.10 8.65 -4.07
N TYR A 28 12.60 8.50 -2.84
CA TYR A 28 11.77 8.51 -1.64
C TYR A 28 11.02 9.85 -1.50
N ARG A 29 11.70 10.99 -1.68
CA ARG A 29 11.04 12.32 -1.71
C ARG A 29 10.02 12.42 -2.83
N TYR A 30 10.34 11.94 -4.04
CA TYR A 30 9.40 11.92 -5.17
C TYR A 30 8.12 11.16 -4.82
N ILE A 31 8.24 9.96 -4.24
CA ILE A 31 7.09 9.13 -3.83
C ILE A 31 6.30 9.83 -2.72
N LYS A 32 7.00 10.36 -1.71
CA LYS A 32 6.39 11.03 -0.54
C LYS A 32 5.63 12.30 -0.91
N GLU A 33 6.18 13.11 -1.81
CA GLU A 33 5.61 14.39 -2.25
C GLU A 33 4.78 14.28 -3.55
N ALA A 34 4.58 13.06 -4.07
CA ALA A 34 3.84 12.83 -5.30
C ALA A 34 2.37 13.27 -5.18
N ASN A 35 1.97 14.20 -6.06
CA ASN A 35 0.57 14.51 -6.29
C ASN A 35 -0.14 13.35 -7.06
N PRO A 36 -1.48 13.35 -7.16
CA PRO A 36 -2.22 12.27 -7.82
C PRO A 36 -1.72 11.93 -9.24
N LYS A 37 -1.40 12.94 -10.05
CA LYS A 37 -0.88 12.73 -11.41
C LYS A 37 0.49 12.04 -11.41
N MET A 38 1.38 12.42 -10.50
CA MET A 38 2.69 11.79 -10.36
C MET A 38 2.58 10.33 -9.91
N ARG A 39 1.55 9.99 -9.14
CA ARG A 39 1.26 8.60 -8.73
C ARG A 39 0.77 7.76 -9.90
N ASP A 40 -0.14 8.28 -10.72
CA ASP A 40 -0.57 7.59 -11.94
C ASP A 40 0.62 7.32 -12.88
N GLU A 41 1.52 8.30 -12.99
CA GLU A 41 2.75 8.17 -13.79
C GLU A 41 3.73 7.16 -13.19
N PHE A 42 3.82 7.07 -11.86
CA PHE A 42 4.58 6.02 -11.19
C PHE A 42 3.96 4.63 -11.44
N ASP A 43 2.64 4.50 -11.38
CA ASP A 43 1.92 3.25 -11.70
C ASP A 43 2.24 2.79 -13.13
N ILE A 44 2.22 3.71 -14.10
CA ILE A 44 2.60 3.43 -15.49
C ILE A 44 4.06 2.94 -15.57
N LEU A 45 4.99 3.64 -14.92
CA LEU A 45 6.41 3.27 -14.92
C LEU A 45 6.66 1.92 -14.25
N ALA A 46 6.02 1.67 -13.10
CA ALA A 46 6.10 0.42 -12.35
C ALA A 46 5.55 -0.75 -13.17
N ALA A 47 4.49 -0.55 -13.96
CA ALA A 47 3.97 -1.53 -14.92
C ALA A 47 4.92 -1.78 -16.12
N GLY A 48 5.98 -0.98 -16.27
CA GLY A 48 6.92 -1.06 -17.40
C GLY A 48 6.50 -0.22 -18.60
N GLY A 49 5.51 0.65 -18.44
CA GLY A 49 5.06 1.60 -19.44
C GLY A 49 5.98 2.81 -19.60
N MET A 50 5.45 3.82 -20.29
CA MET A 50 6.17 5.04 -20.66
C MET A 50 5.35 6.27 -20.30
N ILE A 51 6.02 7.35 -19.91
CA ILE A 51 5.41 8.65 -19.62
C ILE A 51 6.00 9.73 -20.52
N GLU A 52 5.26 10.81 -20.76
CA GLU A 52 5.70 11.94 -21.57
C GLU A 52 5.96 13.15 -20.68
N LYS A 53 7.19 13.67 -20.71
CA LYS A 53 7.63 14.77 -19.84
C LYS A 53 8.55 15.73 -20.55
N ALA A 54 8.38 17.01 -20.20
CA ALA A 54 9.37 18.03 -20.51
C ALA A 54 10.62 17.80 -19.65
N VAL A 55 11.80 17.81 -20.27
CA VAL A 55 13.10 17.69 -19.61
C VAL A 55 13.82 19.02 -19.72
N LYS A 56 14.40 19.50 -18.61
CA LYS A 56 15.21 20.72 -18.60
C LYS A 56 16.66 20.39 -18.88
N ASP A 57 17.24 20.99 -19.93
CA ASP A 57 18.62 20.76 -20.36
C ASP A 57 19.66 21.06 -19.26
N ASP A 58 19.42 22.10 -18.46
CA ASP A 58 20.28 22.50 -17.35
C ASP A 58 19.49 22.49 -16.05
N ILE A 59 19.98 21.74 -15.06
CA ILE A 59 19.47 21.75 -13.69
C ILE A 59 20.63 22.02 -12.77
N THR A 60 20.57 23.14 -12.05
CA THR A 60 21.55 23.41 -11.01
C THR A 60 21.30 22.49 -9.81
N TYR A 61 22.34 22.22 -9.00
CA TYR A 61 22.19 21.40 -7.79
C TYR A 61 21.05 21.87 -6.86
N ARG A 62 20.79 23.20 -6.79
CA ARG A 62 19.70 23.77 -6.00
C ARG A 62 18.30 23.50 -6.57
N GLU A 63 18.22 23.29 -7.88
CA GLU A 63 16.98 23.00 -8.59
C GLU A 63 16.69 21.49 -8.68
N MET A 64 17.69 20.64 -8.47
CA MET A 64 17.53 19.19 -8.44
C MET A 64 16.54 18.74 -7.37
N ASP A 65 16.52 19.42 -6.22
CA ASP A 65 15.64 19.11 -5.10
C ASP A 65 14.19 19.59 -5.29
N GLN A 66 13.87 20.30 -6.38
CA GLN A 66 12.52 20.77 -6.64
C GLN A 66 11.69 19.68 -7.32
N ILE A 67 10.51 19.38 -6.77
CA ILE A 67 9.59 18.36 -7.30
C ILE A 67 9.26 18.55 -8.80
N ASN A 68 9.24 19.79 -9.28
CA ASN A 68 8.97 20.11 -10.69
C ASN A 68 10.07 19.62 -11.65
N ASN A 69 11.28 19.37 -11.15
CA ASN A 69 12.43 18.94 -11.95
C ASN A 69 12.72 17.44 -11.80
N VAL A 70 11.86 16.71 -11.08
CA VAL A 70 12.12 15.32 -10.70
C VAL A 70 12.35 14.41 -11.89
N TYR A 71 11.58 14.53 -12.98
CA TYR A 71 11.76 13.67 -14.16
C TYR A 71 13.07 13.89 -14.88
N SER A 72 13.52 15.15 -14.96
CA SER A 72 14.81 15.49 -15.52
C SER A 72 15.94 14.95 -14.64
N PHE A 73 15.82 15.06 -13.31
CA PHE A 73 16.78 14.46 -12.37
C PHE A 73 16.84 12.94 -12.54
N LEU A 74 15.69 12.26 -12.53
CA LEU A 74 15.60 10.82 -12.72
C LEU A 74 16.20 10.38 -14.06
N LEU A 75 16.05 11.18 -15.12
CA LEU A 75 16.69 10.92 -16.40
C LEU A 75 18.22 11.07 -16.32
N TYR A 76 18.73 12.18 -15.77
CA TYR A 76 20.18 12.45 -15.72
C TYR A 76 20.94 11.53 -14.77
N THR A 77 20.28 11.04 -13.72
CA THR A 77 20.84 10.06 -12.80
C THR A 77 20.65 8.62 -13.27
N GLY A 78 20.00 8.39 -14.41
CA GLY A 78 19.83 7.06 -15.00
C GLY A 78 18.72 6.22 -14.37
N TYR A 79 17.86 6.80 -13.53
CA TYR A 79 16.64 6.16 -13.04
C TYR A 79 15.55 6.05 -14.12
N LEU A 80 15.57 6.95 -15.10
CA LEU A 80 14.79 6.87 -16.33
C LEU A 80 15.71 6.89 -17.55
N LYS A 81 15.22 6.37 -18.67
CA LYS A 81 15.82 6.52 -19.99
C LYS A 81 14.84 7.18 -20.95
N ALA A 82 15.35 8.07 -21.79
CA ALA A 82 14.59 8.62 -22.91
C ALA A 82 14.59 7.61 -24.07
N ILE A 83 13.41 7.31 -24.60
CA ILE A 83 13.21 6.40 -25.73
C ILE A 83 13.04 7.16 -27.03
N ARG A 84 12.35 8.29 -26.95
CA ARG A 84 11.98 9.10 -28.11
C ARG A 84 11.85 10.56 -27.72
N CYS A 85 12.32 11.46 -28.60
CA CYS A 85 11.97 12.87 -28.56
C CYS A 85 10.66 13.08 -29.35
N LEU A 86 9.69 13.73 -28.71
CA LEU A 86 8.37 14.02 -29.29
C LEU A 86 8.27 15.46 -29.80
N ASP A 87 8.96 16.38 -29.13
CA ASP A 87 9.02 17.79 -29.48
C ASP A 87 10.39 18.35 -29.02
N GLU A 88 11.27 18.65 -29.98
CA GLU A 88 12.62 19.15 -29.69
C GLU A 88 12.60 20.58 -29.14
N ASP A 89 11.67 21.42 -29.59
CA ASP A 89 11.55 22.82 -29.19
C ASP A 89 11.04 22.93 -27.75
N LYS A 90 10.05 22.10 -27.39
CA LYS A 90 9.50 22.03 -26.03
C LYS A 90 10.22 21.04 -25.11
N ARG A 91 11.25 20.36 -25.62
CA ARG A 91 12.03 19.34 -24.89
C ARG A 91 11.15 18.23 -24.30
N ILE A 92 10.16 17.75 -25.05
CA ILE A 92 9.25 16.69 -24.60
C ILE A 92 9.81 15.34 -25.02
N TYR A 93 9.99 14.46 -24.04
CA TYR A 93 10.53 13.11 -24.23
C TYR A 93 9.59 12.06 -23.68
N GLN A 94 9.62 10.89 -24.32
CA GLN A 94 9.03 9.68 -23.79
C GLN A 94 10.06 8.96 -22.91
N LEU A 95 9.74 8.80 -21.62
CA LEU A 95 10.62 8.26 -20.59
C LEU A 95 10.11 6.91 -20.07
N MET A 96 11.03 6.01 -19.71
CA MET A 96 10.72 4.75 -19.04
C MET A 96 11.81 4.30 -18.06
N ILE A 97 11.49 3.34 -17.19
CA ILE A 97 12.49 2.67 -16.35
C ILE A 97 13.44 1.84 -17.24
N PRO A 98 14.78 1.99 -17.10
CA PRO A 98 15.72 1.44 -18.07
C PRO A 98 15.89 -0.06 -18.02
N ASN A 99 15.82 -0.66 -16.83
CA ASN A 99 16.11 -2.07 -16.59
C ASN A 99 15.42 -2.58 -15.30
N LYS A 100 15.54 -3.89 -15.05
CA LYS A 100 14.91 -4.56 -13.90
C LYS A 100 15.50 -4.14 -12.55
N GLU A 101 16.76 -3.73 -12.49
CA GLU A 101 17.40 -3.30 -11.25
C GLU A 101 16.79 -2.00 -10.74
N ILE A 102 16.70 -1.00 -11.60
CA ILE A 102 16.07 0.28 -11.25
C ILE A 102 14.59 0.09 -10.90
N LYS A 103 13.88 -0.78 -11.63
CA LYS A 103 12.50 -1.13 -11.30
C LYS A 103 12.37 -1.67 -9.87
N ARG A 104 13.31 -2.51 -9.42
CA ARG A 104 13.32 -3.04 -8.04
C ARG A 104 13.57 -1.93 -7.02
N VAL A 105 14.45 -0.98 -7.31
CA VAL A 105 14.68 0.18 -6.43
C VAL A 105 13.40 0.99 -6.26
N PHE A 106 12.71 1.32 -7.34
CA PHE A 106 11.42 2.05 -7.29
C PHE A 106 10.39 1.31 -6.43
N LEU A 107 10.20 0.01 -6.68
CA LEU A 107 9.23 -0.80 -5.94
C LEU A 107 9.60 -0.96 -4.46
N SER A 108 10.89 -1.10 -4.15
CA SER A 108 11.36 -1.24 -2.76
C SER A 108 11.12 0.03 -1.96
N ILE A 109 11.51 1.19 -2.51
CA ILE A 109 11.32 2.49 -1.83
C ILE A 109 9.83 2.79 -1.68
N PHE A 110 9.02 2.46 -2.70
CA PHE A 110 7.58 2.60 -2.58
C PHE A 110 7.00 1.69 -1.49
N SER A 111 7.41 0.42 -1.44
CA SER A 111 6.94 -0.52 -0.41
C SER A 111 7.26 -0.01 0.98
N GLU A 112 8.50 0.43 1.22
CA GLU A 112 8.93 0.98 2.50
C GLU A 112 8.10 2.21 2.89
N TRP A 113 7.93 3.17 1.98
CA TRP A 113 7.07 4.33 2.21
C TRP A 113 5.62 3.94 2.49
N PHE A 114 5.07 2.97 1.76
CA PHE A 114 3.69 2.53 1.92
C PHE A 114 3.48 1.83 3.27
N ASP A 115 4.42 0.98 3.67
CA ASP A 115 4.42 0.31 4.97
C ASP A 115 4.44 1.34 6.12
N GLU A 116 5.23 2.42 5.98
CA GLU A 116 5.17 3.54 6.93
C GLU A 116 3.77 4.17 6.97
N GLN A 117 3.12 4.44 5.83
CA GLN A 117 1.77 5.03 5.83
C GLN A 117 0.74 4.13 6.50
N VAL A 118 0.86 2.81 6.29
CA VAL A 118 0.02 1.77 6.89
C VAL A 118 0.16 1.77 8.41
N GLU A 119 1.39 1.76 8.92
CA GLU A 119 1.68 1.76 10.35
C GLU A 119 1.15 3.03 11.06
N HIS A 120 1.38 4.20 10.47
CA HIS A 120 0.93 5.48 11.05
C HIS A 120 -0.60 5.64 11.10
N SER A 121 -1.33 4.90 10.27
CA SER A 121 -2.80 5.00 10.16
C SER A 121 -3.54 3.96 11.01
N GLY A 122 -2.82 3.00 11.60
CA GLY A 122 -3.41 1.92 12.40
C GLY A 122 -4.19 2.41 13.61
N ASN A 123 -3.58 3.28 14.40
CA ASN A 123 -4.16 3.77 15.65
C ASN A 123 -5.48 4.53 15.43
N SER A 124 -5.50 5.44 14.46
CA SER A 124 -6.70 6.22 14.13
C SER A 124 -7.81 5.34 13.55
N PHE A 125 -7.46 4.32 12.76
CA PHE A 125 -8.42 3.36 12.23
C PHE A 125 -9.08 2.54 13.35
N VAL A 126 -8.30 1.99 14.28
CA VAL A 126 -8.85 1.24 15.42
C VAL A 126 -9.69 2.14 16.32
N GLU A 127 -9.23 3.37 16.60
CA GLU A 127 -10.00 4.33 17.39
C GLU A 127 -11.38 4.62 16.76
N ALA A 128 -11.44 4.83 15.44
CA ALA A 128 -12.69 5.03 14.71
C ALA A 128 -13.61 3.80 14.83
N LEU A 129 -13.09 2.59 14.65
CA LEU A 129 -13.85 1.34 14.83
C LEU A 129 -14.38 1.17 16.26
N MET A 130 -13.60 1.50 17.29
CA MET A 130 -14.03 1.36 18.69
C MET A 130 -15.13 2.36 19.06
N LYS A 131 -15.16 3.52 18.39
CA LYS A 131 -16.16 4.59 18.53
C LYS A 131 -17.35 4.46 17.58
N GLU A 132 -17.38 3.41 16.74
CA GLU A 132 -18.41 3.18 15.73
C GLU A 132 -18.49 4.33 14.68
N ASP A 133 -17.41 5.08 14.49
CA ASP A 133 -17.29 6.13 13.46
C ASP A 133 -16.89 5.52 12.11
N LEU A 134 -17.88 4.93 11.44
CA LEU A 134 -17.68 4.24 10.17
C LEU A 134 -17.22 5.15 9.04
N ILE A 135 -17.61 6.42 9.06
CA ILE A 135 -17.22 7.39 8.04
C ILE A 135 -15.71 7.62 8.14
N GLN A 136 -15.22 7.92 9.35
CA GLN A 136 -13.79 8.10 9.58
C GLN A 136 -13.00 6.82 9.27
N ALA A 137 -13.49 5.65 9.71
CA ALA A 137 -12.82 4.38 9.45
C ALA A 137 -12.70 4.08 7.94
N ALA A 138 -13.78 4.31 7.18
CA ALA A 138 -13.78 4.14 5.73
C ALA A 138 -12.87 5.15 5.02
N ASP A 139 -12.89 6.43 5.45
CA ASP A 139 -12.02 7.47 4.89
C ASP A 139 -10.53 7.14 5.09
N ILE A 140 -10.14 6.64 6.27
CA ILE A 140 -8.77 6.23 6.54
C ILE A 140 -8.34 5.10 5.59
N LEU A 141 -9.15 4.03 5.48
CA LEU A 141 -8.83 2.92 4.59
C LEU A 141 -8.78 3.34 3.12
N ASN A 142 -9.76 4.12 2.65
CA ASN A 142 -9.79 4.61 1.28
C ASN A 142 -8.57 5.49 0.97
N ASN A 143 -8.11 6.32 1.91
CA ASN A 143 -6.90 7.13 1.73
C ASN A 143 -5.64 6.28 1.59
N ILE A 144 -5.49 5.23 2.40
CA ILE A 144 -4.34 4.30 2.30
C ILE A 144 -4.42 3.53 0.98
N LEU A 145 -5.59 3.00 0.63
CA LEU A 145 -5.80 2.29 -0.64
C LEU A 145 -5.50 3.18 -1.85
N PHE A 146 -5.87 4.46 -1.80
CA PHE A 146 -5.53 5.43 -2.83
C PHE A 146 -4.02 5.68 -2.95
N GLN A 147 -3.29 5.60 -1.84
CA GLN A 147 -1.83 5.70 -1.81
C GLN A 147 -1.14 4.47 -2.39
N SER A 148 -1.79 3.31 -2.40
CA SER A 148 -1.22 2.08 -2.98
C SER A 148 -1.00 2.21 -4.49
N ILE A 149 0.05 1.54 -4.99
CA ILE A 149 0.33 1.44 -6.42
C ILE A 149 -0.42 0.27 -7.04
N SER A 150 -0.77 0.42 -8.31
CA SER A 150 -1.48 -0.60 -9.10
C SER A 150 -0.63 -1.86 -9.38
N TYR A 151 0.60 -1.91 -8.89
CA TYR A 151 1.45 -3.11 -8.88
C TYR A 151 0.90 -4.19 -7.94
N PHE A 152 0.18 -3.82 -6.89
CA PHE A 152 -0.43 -4.82 -6.01
C PHE A 152 -1.60 -5.51 -6.72
N ASP A 153 -1.59 -6.84 -6.67
CA ASP A 153 -2.76 -7.62 -7.02
C ASP A 153 -3.81 -7.37 -5.93
N TYR A 154 -4.86 -6.61 -6.26
CA TYR A 154 -5.97 -6.27 -5.37
C TYR A 154 -6.88 -7.49 -5.08
N ASP A 155 -6.29 -8.54 -4.54
CA ASP A 155 -6.96 -9.73 -4.07
C ASP A 155 -7.19 -9.67 -2.55
N GLU A 156 -7.89 -10.68 -2.04
CA GLU A 156 -8.22 -10.77 -0.61
C GLU A 156 -6.97 -10.82 0.28
N LYS A 157 -5.87 -11.44 -0.19
CA LYS A 157 -4.62 -11.53 0.58
C LYS A 157 -3.96 -10.18 0.73
N PHE A 158 -4.03 -9.33 -0.30
CA PHE A 158 -3.53 -7.95 -0.22
C PHE A 158 -4.30 -7.16 0.84
N TYR A 159 -5.64 -7.13 0.78
CA TYR A 159 -6.44 -6.37 1.77
C TYR A 159 -6.31 -6.91 3.18
N HIS A 160 -6.25 -8.23 3.32
CA HIS A 160 -6.00 -8.88 4.59
C HIS A 160 -4.62 -8.50 5.15
N GLY A 161 -3.58 -8.59 4.34
CA GLY A 161 -2.21 -8.19 4.73
C GLY A 161 -2.12 -6.70 5.08
N LEU A 162 -2.81 -5.84 4.33
CA LEU A 162 -2.91 -4.41 4.60
C LEU A 162 -3.49 -4.15 5.99
N LEU A 163 -4.64 -4.75 6.31
CA LEU A 163 -5.26 -4.61 7.62
C LEU A 163 -4.39 -5.19 8.74
N ILE A 164 -3.74 -6.34 8.53
CA ILE A 164 -2.79 -6.88 9.52
C ILE A 164 -1.62 -5.91 9.76
N GLY A 165 -1.09 -5.28 8.72
CA GLY A 165 -0.06 -4.24 8.83
C GLY A 165 -0.54 -3.04 9.64
N MET A 166 -1.73 -2.52 9.35
CA MET A 166 -2.33 -1.42 10.10
C MET A 166 -2.56 -1.78 11.57
N LEU A 167 -2.89 -3.03 11.86
CA LEU A 167 -3.27 -3.50 13.19
C LEU A 167 -2.09 -4.16 13.94
N SER A 168 -0.86 -3.96 13.48
CA SER A 168 0.35 -4.61 14.01
C SER A 168 0.65 -4.25 15.47
N GLU A 169 0.33 -3.03 15.90
CA GLU A 169 0.49 -2.55 17.28
C GLU A 169 -0.59 -3.06 18.25
N TYR A 170 -1.62 -3.75 17.74
CA TYR A 170 -2.73 -4.27 18.53
C TYR A 170 -2.64 -5.79 18.70
N GLN A 171 -3.38 -6.32 19.68
CA GLN A 171 -3.56 -7.76 19.85
C GLN A 171 -4.50 -8.31 18.77
N THR A 172 -3.91 -8.48 17.59
CA THR A 172 -4.62 -8.86 16.37
C THR A 172 -4.54 -10.37 16.16
N VAL A 173 -5.69 -11.00 16.02
CA VAL A 173 -5.83 -12.43 15.69
C VAL A 173 -6.33 -12.52 14.25
N SER A 174 -5.64 -13.29 13.43
CA SER A 174 -6.03 -13.56 12.05
C SER A 174 -6.51 -15.00 11.88
N ASN A 175 -7.53 -15.20 11.04
CA ASN A 175 -8.06 -16.53 10.70
C ASN A 175 -8.45 -17.34 11.95
N GLY A 176 -8.96 -16.65 12.97
CA GLY A 176 -9.17 -17.21 14.31
C GLY A 176 -10.49 -17.97 14.43
N GLU A 177 -10.48 -19.08 15.16
CA GLU A 177 -11.69 -19.88 15.39
C GLU A 177 -12.60 -19.24 16.45
N ALA A 178 -13.86 -18.98 16.10
CA ALA A 178 -14.91 -18.58 17.03
C ALA A 178 -16.29 -19.01 16.52
N GLY A 179 -17.21 -19.27 17.45
CA GLY A 179 -18.57 -19.66 17.10
C GLY A 179 -18.58 -20.98 16.34
N LEU A 180 -19.06 -20.92 15.09
CA LEU A 180 -19.18 -22.06 14.19
C LEU A 180 -18.13 -22.06 13.07
N GLY A 181 -17.19 -21.11 13.06
CA GLY A 181 -16.25 -20.93 11.94
C GLY A 181 -15.00 -20.16 12.29
N ARG A 182 -14.44 -19.50 11.27
CA ARG A 182 -13.23 -18.67 11.38
C ARG A 182 -13.52 -17.28 10.85
N PHE A 183 -13.26 -16.28 11.67
CA PHE A 183 -13.28 -14.88 11.24
C PHE A 183 -11.95 -14.51 10.57
N ASP A 184 -11.97 -13.49 9.72
CA ASP A 184 -10.75 -13.02 9.06
C ASP A 184 -9.79 -12.34 10.04
N ILE A 185 -10.28 -11.32 10.76
CA ILE A 185 -9.45 -10.54 11.69
C ILE A 185 -10.25 -10.21 12.96
N ALA A 186 -9.60 -10.24 14.12
CA ALA A 186 -10.15 -9.68 15.35
C ALA A 186 -9.09 -8.89 16.11
N ILE A 187 -9.50 -7.75 16.66
CA ILE A 187 -8.72 -6.94 17.58
C ILE A 187 -9.24 -7.25 18.98
N LEU A 188 -8.47 -8.04 19.74
CA LEU A 188 -8.89 -8.54 21.04
C LEU A 188 -8.18 -7.78 22.15
N PRO A 189 -8.89 -7.13 23.07
CA PRO A 189 -8.24 -6.37 24.13
C PRO A 189 -7.57 -7.26 25.17
N LEU A 190 -6.54 -6.72 25.83
CA LEU A 190 -5.89 -7.37 26.97
C LEU A 190 -6.88 -7.64 28.11
N SER A 191 -7.70 -6.63 28.44
CA SER A 191 -8.78 -6.78 29.40
C SER A 191 -10.02 -7.31 28.71
N ARG A 192 -10.59 -8.37 29.25
CA ARG A 192 -11.81 -9.00 28.73
C ARG A 192 -13.07 -8.12 28.84
N MET A 193 -13.05 -7.12 29.72
CA MET A 193 -14.11 -6.13 29.90
C MET A 193 -13.97 -4.94 28.95
N SER A 194 -12.81 -4.79 28.30
CA SER A 194 -12.62 -3.75 27.30
C SER A 194 -13.26 -4.16 25.98
N ARG A 195 -13.55 -3.16 25.14
CA ARG A 195 -14.12 -3.35 23.82
C ARG A 195 -13.11 -3.96 22.85
N GLY A 196 -13.56 -4.97 22.11
CA GLY A 196 -12.84 -5.55 20.97
C GLY A 196 -13.64 -5.44 19.68
N VAL A 197 -13.03 -5.88 18.59
CA VAL A 197 -13.64 -5.82 17.25
C VAL A 197 -13.40 -7.14 16.52
N VAL A 198 -14.39 -7.61 15.77
CA VAL A 198 -14.24 -8.66 14.77
C VAL A 198 -14.57 -8.10 13.38
N LEU A 199 -13.72 -8.41 12.40
CA LEU A 199 -13.81 -7.98 11.02
C LEU A 199 -13.95 -9.19 10.11
N GLU A 200 -14.84 -9.07 9.13
CA GLU A 200 -14.99 -10.03 8.02
C GLU A 200 -14.86 -9.26 6.70
N LEU A 201 -14.07 -9.81 5.78
CA LEU A 201 -13.65 -9.15 4.56
C LEU A 201 -14.30 -9.79 3.34
N LYS A 202 -14.57 -8.98 2.32
CA LYS A 202 -15.02 -9.41 1.00
C LYS A 202 -14.34 -8.59 -0.08
N VAL A 203 -14.09 -9.22 -1.23
CA VAL A 203 -13.58 -8.53 -2.42
C VAL A 203 -14.62 -8.56 -3.52
N ALA A 204 -15.05 -7.39 -3.94
CA ALA A 204 -16.03 -7.20 -4.99
C ALA A 204 -15.38 -7.31 -6.38
N LYS A 205 -16.15 -7.81 -7.35
CA LYS A 205 -15.75 -7.82 -8.76
C LYS A 205 -16.13 -6.53 -9.48
N GLN A 206 -17.16 -5.86 -8.98
CA GLN A 206 -17.70 -4.60 -9.50
C GLN A 206 -17.92 -3.65 -8.32
N GLU A 207 -17.81 -2.35 -8.56
CA GLU A 207 -17.90 -1.34 -7.49
C GLU A 207 -19.30 -1.29 -6.87
N GLU A 208 -20.32 -1.54 -7.70
CA GLU A 208 -21.73 -1.53 -7.30
C GLU A 208 -22.07 -2.64 -6.30
N ASP A 209 -21.24 -3.69 -6.21
CA ASP A 209 -21.42 -4.81 -5.28
C ASP A 209 -20.88 -4.51 -3.87
N LEU A 210 -20.13 -3.43 -3.67
CA LEU A 210 -19.46 -3.12 -2.39
C LEU A 210 -20.43 -3.14 -1.20
N GLN A 211 -21.52 -2.39 -1.28
CA GLN A 211 -22.50 -2.28 -0.19
C GLN A 211 -23.14 -3.63 0.14
N LYS A 212 -23.50 -4.40 -0.89
CA LYS A 212 -24.13 -5.72 -0.71
C LYS A 212 -23.16 -6.70 -0.04
N LEU A 213 -21.88 -6.66 -0.41
CA LEU A 213 -20.86 -7.56 0.12
C LEU A 213 -20.43 -7.19 1.54
N SER A 214 -20.39 -5.91 1.91
CA SER A 214 -20.11 -5.52 3.30
C SER A 214 -21.25 -5.97 4.23
N GLU A 215 -22.50 -5.88 3.78
CA GLU A 215 -23.66 -6.45 4.48
C GLU A 215 -23.61 -7.99 4.55
N GLU A 216 -23.12 -8.65 3.50
CA GLU A 216 -22.93 -10.10 3.50
C GLU A 216 -21.86 -10.54 4.50
N ALA A 217 -20.77 -9.80 4.62
CA ALA A 217 -19.76 -10.01 5.65
C ALA A 217 -20.36 -9.88 7.06
N CYS A 218 -21.19 -8.85 7.32
CA CYS A 218 -21.94 -8.77 8.58
C CYS A 218 -22.86 -9.98 8.80
N ARG A 219 -23.62 -10.40 7.77
CA ARG A 219 -24.44 -11.62 7.88
C ARG A 219 -23.60 -12.83 8.25
N GLN A 220 -22.43 -13.00 7.66
CA GLN A 220 -21.52 -14.09 7.99
C GLN A 220 -21.07 -14.04 9.47
N ILE A 221 -20.71 -12.85 9.99
CA ILE A 221 -20.35 -12.68 11.42
C ILE A 221 -21.49 -13.18 12.32
N ARG A 222 -22.75 -12.81 11.98
CA ARG A 222 -23.96 -13.21 12.72
C ARG A 222 -24.23 -14.70 12.63
N ASP A 223 -24.28 -15.24 11.41
CA ASP A 223 -24.67 -16.62 11.15
C ASP A 223 -23.67 -17.61 11.72
N MET A 224 -22.38 -17.26 11.66
CA MET A 224 -21.30 -18.05 12.23
C MET A 224 -21.07 -17.80 13.73
N LYS A 225 -21.82 -16.86 14.33
CA LYS A 225 -21.83 -16.57 15.78
C LYS A 225 -20.45 -16.24 16.34
N TYR A 226 -19.66 -15.46 15.60
CA TYR A 226 -18.29 -15.14 16.00
C TYR A 226 -18.26 -14.38 17.33
N ILE A 227 -19.16 -13.42 17.52
CA ILE A 227 -19.27 -12.61 18.75
C ILE A 227 -19.62 -13.51 19.93
N GLU A 228 -20.62 -14.37 19.83
CA GLU A 228 -20.98 -15.31 20.91
C GLU A 228 -19.86 -16.31 21.19
N GLY A 229 -19.12 -16.70 20.16
CA GLY A 229 -17.90 -17.50 20.29
C GLY A 229 -16.81 -16.81 21.12
N LEU A 230 -16.59 -15.51 20.89
CA LEU A 230 -15.65 -14.69 21.65
C LEU A 230 -16.16 -14.41 23.07
N GLN A 231 -17.46 -14.20 23.24
CA GLN A 231 -18.11 -14.07 24.56
C GLN A 231 -17.94 -15.32 25.41
N LYS A 232 -18.07 -16.52 24.83
CA LYS A 232 -17.77 -17.78 25.53
C LYS A 232 -16.30 -17.90 25.95
N LYS A 233 -15.39 -17.22 25.26
CA LYS A 233 -13.97 -17.12 25.65
C LYS A 233 -13.73 -16.04 26.71
N GLY A 234 -14.77 -15.31 27.12
CA GLY A 234 -14.76 -14.34 28.21
C GLY A 234 -14.78 -12.87 27.79
N TYR A 235 -14.76 -12.53 26.50
CA TYR A 235 -14.84 -11.12 26.07
C TYR A 235 -16.25 -10.56 26.19
N GLU A 236 -16.43 -9.44 26.88
CA GLU A 236 -17.78 -8.94 27.23
C GLU A 236 -18.37 -8.02 26.15
N ASP A 237 -17.54 -7.20 25.51
CA ASP A 237 -17.95 -6.21 24.51
C ASP A 237 -17.14 -6.39 23.21
N ILE A 238 -17.79 -6.89 22.16
CA ILE A 238 -17.18 -7.08 20.84
C ILE A 238 -18.12 -6.47 19.79
N LEU A 239 -17.58 -5.55 19.00
CA LEU A 239 -18.23 -5.00 17.82
C LEU A 239 -17.92 -5.86 16.59
N GLY A 240 -18.86 -5.97 15.65
CA GLY A 240 -18.68 -6.67 14.39
C GLY A 240 -18.77 -5.72 13.20
N TYR A 241 -17.84 -5.83 12.26
CA TYR A 241 -17.87 -5.06 11.02
C TYR A 241 -17.60 -5.93 9.79
N GLY A 242 -18.42 -5.73 8.76
CA GLY A 242 -18.17 -6.25 7.43
C GLY A 242 -17.48 -5.20 6.57
N ILE A 243 -16.38 -5.57 5.91
CA ILE A 243 -15.64 -4.68 5.01
C ILE A 243 -15.63 -5.28 3.61
N ALA A 244 -16.10 -4.53 2.63
CA ALA A 244 -15.97 -4.90 1.22
C ALA A 244 -14.98 -3.99 0.51
N PHE A 245 -14.14 -4.57 -0.33
CA PHE A 245 -13.12 -3.88 -1.10
C PHE A 245 -13.33 -4.02 -2.61
N TYR A 246 -12.97 -2.98 -3.35
CA TYR A 246 -12.88 -2.99 -4.81
C TYR A 246 -11.72 -2.09 -5.24
N LYS A 247 -10.63 -2.69 -5.71
CA LYS A 247 -9.40 -1.97 -6.10
C LYS A 247 -8.94 -1.02 -4.99
N LYS A 248 -9.02 0.30 -5.22
CA LYS A 248 -8.57 1.34 -4.28
C LYS A 248 -9.70 1.91 -3.42
N SER A 249 -10.86 1.25 -3.36
CA SER A 249 -12.05 1.69 -2.63
C SER A 249 -12.58 0.62 -1.68
N CYS A 250 -13.26 1.02 -0.61
CA CYS A 250 -13.93 0.13 0.34
C CYS A 250 -15.20 0.74 0.95
N ILE A 251 -16.07 -0.14 1.45
CA ILE A 251 -17.22 0.20 2.30
C ILE A 251 -17.14 -0.63 3.59
N ILE A 252 -17.42 0.00 4.73
CA ILE A 252 -17.53 -0.63 6.04
C ILE A 252 -18.99 -0.59 6.48
N THR A 253 -19.49 -1.71 7.01
CA THR A 253 -20.85 -1.84 7.55
C THR A 253 -20.78 -2.41 8.95
N ALA A 254 -21.55 -1.84 9.88
CA ALA A 254 -21.72 -2.39 11.23
C ALA A 254 -22.71 -3.56 11.24
N LEU A 255 -22.50 -4.50 12.17
CA LEU A 255 -23.32 -5.70 12.35
C LEU A 255 -24.73 -5.42 12.90
#